data_AF-V8BLE8-F1
#
_entry.id   AF-V8BLE8-F1
#
_cell.length_a   1.000
_cell.length_b   1.000
_cell.length_c   1.000
_cell.angle_alpha   90.00
_cell.angle_beta   90.00
_cell.angle_gamma   90.00
#
_symmetry.space_group_name_H-M   'P 1'
#
loop_
_entity.id
_entity.type
_entity.pdbx_description
1 polymer ?
#
loop_
_entity_poly.entity_id
_entity_poly.type
_entity_poly.pdbx_seq_one_letter_code
_entity_poly.pdbx_strand_id
1 'polypeptide(L)'
;MKKYVMLELYRSSEGNEETIQELKSLMNLIMGDISVKDEPIISKTLIKLSYDPDLITKRLNRKVGRHKAFLHEGNWDIDSYESLDEYLNKRSERTTSVKLEDLEQRIQERGAAQVAKELEVSRATLFRKLKKARENGSDIVK
;
A
#
# COMPACT_ATOMS: atom_id res chain seq x y z
N MET A 1 -8.99 -22.20 -4.74
CA MET A 1 -9.10 -23.30 -5.77
C MET A 1 -8.54 -22.77 -7.08
N LYS A 2 -7.61 -23.48 -7.74
CA LYS A 2 -6.99 -22.98 -8.98
C LYS A 2 -8.04 -22.82 -10.09
N LYS A 3 -8.10 -21.63 -10.69
CA LYS A 3 -8.89 -21.31 -11.88
C LYS A 3 -7.99 -21.35 -13.11
N TYR A 4 -8.58 -21.65 -14.26
CA TYR A 4 -7.88 -21.69 -15.52
C TYR A 4 -8.61 -20.92 -16.61
N VAL A 5 -7.84 -20.33 -17.53
CA VAL A 5 -8.30 -19.65 -18.74
C VAL A 5 -7.52 -20.23 -19.91
N MET A 6 -8.21 -20.53 -21.01
CA MET A 6 -7.58 -21.00 -22.24
C MET A 6 -7.66 -19.91 -23.30
N LEU A 7 -6.56 -19.68 -24.00
CA LEU A 7 -6.44 -18.73 -25.09
C LEU A 7 -5.91 -19.45 -26.32
N GLU A 8 -6.44 -19.10 -27.49
CA GLU A 8 -5.90 -19.55 -28.77
C GLU A 8 -5.21 -18.35 -29.42
N LEU A 9 -3.92 -18.50 -29.75
CA LEU A 9 -3.20 -17.54 -30.56
C LEU A 9 -3.15 -18.02 -32.00
N TYR A 10 -3.62 -17.17 -32.91
CA TYR A 10 -3.41 -17.33 -34.34
C TYR A 10 -1.95 -17.00 -34.66
N ARG A 11 -1.31 -17.78 -35.53
CA ARG A 11 0.08 -17.56 -35.91
C ARG A 11 0.19 -16.30 -36.78
N SER A 12 0.75 -15.23 -36.23
CA SER A 12 1.13 -14.03 -36.99
C SER A 12 2.40 -14.29 -37.82
N SER A 13 2.67 -13.44 -38.82
CA SER A 13 3.87 -13.51 -39.66
C SER A 13 5.18 -13.29 -38.89
N GLU A 14 5.13 -12.64 -37.73
CA GLU A 14 6.27 -12.35 -36.84
C GLU A 14 6.43 -13.37 -35.70
N GLY A 15 5.50 -14.32 -35.57
CA GLY A 15 5.47 -15.31 -34.50
C GLY A 15 4.80 -14.79 -33.22
N ASN A 16 4.49 -15.71 -32.29
CA ASN A 16 3.76 -15.40 -31.05
C ASN A 16 4.69 -15.27 -29.83
N GLU A 17 6.00 -15.22 -30.05
CA GLU A 17 7.01 -15.33 -29.00
C GLU A 17 6.97 -14.15 -28.03
N GLU A 18 6.85 -12.93 -28.55
CA GLU A 18 6.71 -11.72 -27.75
C GLU A 18 5.45 -11.75 -26.89
N THR A 19 4.30 -12.10 -27.48
CA THR A 19 3.02 -12.23 -26.76
C THR A 19 3.10 -13.28 -25.65
N ILE A 20 3.77 -14.42 -25.90
CA ILE A 20 3.97 -15.45 -24.88
C ILE A 20 4.84 -14.93 -23.73
N GLN A 21 5.88 -14.13 -24.02
CA GLN A 21 6.74 -13.53 -22.99
C GLN A 21 6.01 -12.47 -22.16
N GLU A 22 5.17 -11.67 -22.79
CA GLU A 22 4.32 -10.71 -22.08
C GLU A 22 3.32 -11.43 -21.16
N LEU A 23 2.66 -12.48 -21.66
CA LEU A 23 1.77 -13.31 -20.85
C LEU A 23 2.49 -13.98 -19.68
N LYS A 24 3.72 -14.50 -19.88
CA LYS A 24 4.57 -15.01 -18.79
C LYS A 24 4.82 -13.95 -17.72
N SER A 25 5.15 -12.72 -18.15
CA SER A 25 5.41 -11.60 -17.25
C SER A 25 4.17 -11.23 -16.42
N LEU A 26 3.00 -11.18 -17.07
CA LEU A 26 1.73 -10.94 -16.38
C LEU A 26 1.38 -12.05 -15.38
N MET A 27 1.57 -13.32 -15.77
CA MET A 27 1.31 -14.46 -14.89
C MET A 27 2.24 -14.46 -13.67
N ASN A 28 3.51 -14.09 -13.85
CA ASN A 28 4.45 -13.94 -12.73
C ASN A 28 4.00 -12.89 -11.71
N LEU A 29 3.41 -11.77 -12.16
CA LEU A 29 2.90 -10.72 -11.26
C LEU A 29 1.80 -11.25 -10.34
N ILE A 30 0.94 -12.12 -10.86
CA ILE A 30 -0.18 -12.71 -10.12
C ILE A 30 0.16 -14.08 -9.49
N MET A 31 1.43 -14.50 -9.55
CA MET A 31 1.88 -15.84 -9.09
C MET A 31 1.09 -16.98 -9.74
N GLY A 32 0.69 -16.79 -10.98
CA GLY A 32 0.04 -17.79 -11.80
C GLY A 32 1.04 -18.57 -12.65
N ASP A 33 0.57 -19.69 -13.19
CA ASP A 33 1.30 -20.59 -14.05
C ASP A 33 0.81 -20.43 -15.49
N ILE A 34 1.71 -20.55 -16.47
CA ILE A 34 1.39 -20.59 -17.90
C ILE A 34 1.91 -21.89 -18.50
N SER A 35 1.07 -22.53 -19.32
CA SER A 35 1.46 -23.66 -20.15
C SER A 35 1.14 -23.36 -21.60
N VAL A 36 2.09 -23.62 -22.49
CA VAL A 36 1.97 -23.36 -23.92
C VAL A 36 2.08 -24.68 -24.65
N LYS A 37 1.17 -24.91 -25.60
CA LYS A 37 1.16 -26.09 -26.47
C LYS A 37 0.97 -25.63 -27.91
N ASP A 38 1.98 -25.88 -28.73
CA ASP A 38 1.90 -25.62 -30.18
C ASP A 38 1.22 -26.79 -30.89
N GLU A 39 0.20 -26.48 -31.69
CA GLU A 39 -0.46 -27.45 -32.56
C GLU A 39 -0.15 -27.13 -34.02
N PRO A 40 0.93 -27.74 -34.58
CA PRO A 40 1.43 -27.41 -35.91
C PRO A 40 0.43 -27.76 -37.03
N ILE A 41 -0.45 -28.73 -36.79
CA ILE A 41 -1.47 -29.19 -37.75
C ILE A 41 -2.50 -28.09 -38.05
N ILE A 42 -2.78 -27.21 -37.09
CA ILE A 42 -3.85 -26.20 -37.17
C ILE A 42 -3.26 -24.77 -37.20
N SER A 43 -1.92 -24.62 -37.21
CA SER A 43 -1.23 -23.32 -37.09
C SER A 43 -1.73 -22.48 -35.91
N LYS A 44 -2.08 -23.14 -34.80
CA LYS A 44 -2.56 -22.49 -33.57
C LYS A 44 -1.62 -22.80 -32.42
N THR A 45 -1.43 -21.80 -31.57
CA THR A 45 -0.77 -21.98 -30.27
C THR A 45 -1.82 -21.90 -29.18
N LEU A 46 -1.97 -22.97 -28.40
CA LEU A 46 -2.88 -23.03 -27.26
C LEU A 46 -2.13 -22.60 -26.00
N ILE A 47 -2.70 -21.65 -25.26
CA ILE A 47 -2.16 -21.16 -24.00
C ILE A 47 -3.15 -21.45 -22.88
N LYS A 48 -2.67 -22.13 -21.84
CA LYS A 48 -3.40 -22.34 -20.60
C LYS A 48 -2.79 -21.47 -19.51
N LEU A 49 -3.57 -20.53 -19.00
CA LEU A 49 -3.25 -19.70 -17.84
C LEU A 49 -3.92 -20.30 -16.61
N SER A 50 -3.18 -20.46 -15.52
CA SER A 50 -3.68 -21.00 -14.25
C SER A 50 -3.34 -20.06 -13.10
N TYR A 51 -4.30 -19.75 -12.23
CA TYR A 51 -4.08 -18.85 -11.10
C TYR A 51 -4.93 -19.26 -9.89
N ASP A 52 -4.52 -18.84 -8.69
CA ASP A 52 -5.30 -19.03 -7.46
C ASP A 52 -5.89 -17.68 -7.01
N PRO A 53 -7.21 -17.46 -7.14
CA PRO A 53 -7.84 -16.20 -6.76
C PRO A 53 -7.66 -15.90 -5.26
N ASP A 54 -7.63 -16.93 -4.40
CA ASP A 54 -7.53 -16.74 -2.96
C ASP A 54 -6.13 -16.22 -2.58
N LEU A 55 -5.08 -16.68 -3.27
CA LEU A 55 -3.72 -16.18 -3.06
C LEU A 55 -3.56 -14.73 -3.54
N ILE A 56 -4.19 -14.37 -4.68
CA ILE A 56 -4.20 -13.00 -5.19
C ILE A 56 -4.89 -12.08 -4.18
N THR A 57 -6.09 -12.44 -3.72
CA THR A 57 -6.83 -11.67 -2.72
C THR A 57 -6.06 -11.56 -1.40
N LYS A 58 -5.46 -12.66 -0.90
CA LYS A 58 -4.61 -12.62 0.31
C LYS A 58 -3.40 -11.69 0.14
N ARG A 59 -2.76 -11.68 -1.03
CA ARG A 59 -1.61 -10.80 -1.31
C ARG A 59 -2.03 -9.34 -1.36
N LEU A 60 -3.12 -9.02 -2.07
CA LEU A 60 -3.69 -7.67 -2.10
C LEU A 60 -4.08 -7.21 -0.70
N ASN A 61 -4.63 -8.12 0.11
CA ASN A 61 -5.12 -7.81 1.45
C ASN A 61 -4.06 -7.90 2.56
N ARG A 62 -2.81 -8.28 2.25
CA ARG A 62 -1.73 -8.53 3.23
C ARG A 62 -1.37 -7.31 4.11
N LYS A 63 -1.85 -6.10 3.76
CA LYS A 63 -1.66 -4.87 4.54
C LYS A 63 -2.97 -4.12 4.87
N VAL A 64 -4.13 -4.67 4.55
CA VAL A 64 -5.43 -3.97 4.70
C VAL A 64 -5.79 -3.72 6.17
N GLY A 65 -5.22 -4.49 7.11
CA GLY A 65 -5.36 -4.24 8.56
C GLY A 65 -4.24 -3.42 9.20
N ARG A 66 -3.19 -3.00 8.46
CA ARG A 66 -2.13 -2.15 9.02
C ARG A 66 -2.55 -0.69 8.86
N HIS A 67 -3.38 -0.21 9.77
CA HIS A 67 -3.62 1.22 9.89
C HIS A 67 -2.29 1.92 10.16
N LYS A 68 -1.91 2.83 9.26
CA LYS A 68 -0.76 3.69 9.47
C LYS A 68 -1.18 4.67 10.56
N ALA A 69 -0.59 4.56 11.74
CA ALA A 69 -0.77 5.58 12.77
C ALA A 69 -0.19 6.90 12.25
N PHE A 70 -0.96 7.98 12.32
CA PHE A 70 -0.55 9.34 12.01
C PHE A 70 -0.35 10.12 13.30
N LEU A 71 0.47 11.17 13.28
CA LEU A 71 0.61 12.08 14.42
C LEU A 71 -0.41 13.21 14.23
N HIS A 72 -1.61 13.06 14.78
CA HIS A 72 -2.66 14.06 14.62
C HIS A 72 -2.37 15.27 15.50
N GLU A 73 -2.01 16.39 14.89
CA GLU A 73 -1.89 17.67 15.56
C GLU A 73 -3.07 18.56 15.16
N GLY A 74 -3.61 19.30 16.13
CA GLY A 74 -4.88 20.02 16.01
C GLY A 74 -6.09 19.14 16.36
N ASN A 75 -7.28 19.71 16.28
CA ASN A 75 -8.52 19.02 16.64
C ASN A 75 -9.12 18.27 15.44
N TRP A 76 -9.03 16.94 15.44
CA TRP A 76 -9.57 16.09 14.38
C TRP A 76 -10.96 15.54 14.67
N ASP A 77 -11.53 15.85 15.84
CA ASP A 77 -12.85 15.40 16.24
C ASP A 77 -13.93 16.20 15.48
N ILE A 78 -14.58 15.54 14.52
CA ILE A 78 -15.62 16.15 13.68
C ILE A 78 -16.80 16.60 14.55
N ASP A 79 -17.12 15.84 15.61
CA ASP A 79 -18.27 16.10 16.46
C ASP A 79 -18.09 17.31 17.39
N SER A 80 -16.87 17.87 17.44
CA SER A 80 -16.56 19.07 18.21
C SER A 80 -16.90 20.39 17.49
N TYR A 81 -17.39 20.33 16.25
CA TYR A 81 -17.70 21.50 15.41
C TYR A 81 -19.21 21.63 15.16
N GLU A 82 -19.70 22.86 14.99
CA GLU A 82 -21.14 23.10 14.80
C GLU A 82 -21.61 22.78 13.37
N SER A 83 -20.70 22.80 12.40
CA SER A 83 -21.00 22.50 10.99
C SER A 83 -19.81 21.91 10.23
N LEU A 84 -20.11 21.24 9.10
CA LEU A 84 -19.08 20.69 8.22
C LEU A 84 -18.21 21.78 7.59
N ASP A 85 -18.80 22.93 7.25
CA ASP A 85 -18.06 24.07 6.69
C ASP A 85 -17.04 24.62 7.69
N GLU A 86 -17.41 24.70 8.98
CA GLU A 86 -16.49 25.10 10.04
C GLU A 86 -15.30 24.12 10.17
N TYR A 87 -15.58 22.82 10.19
CA TYR A 87 -14.57 21.78 10.22
C TYR A 87 -13.60 21.89 9.03
N LEU A 88 -14.13 22.07 7.81
CA LEU A 88 -13.33 22.17 6.59
C LEU A 88 -12.48 23.45 6.56
N ASN A 89 -13.01 24.58 7.05
CA ASN A 89 -12.29 25.85 7.10
C ASN A 89 -11.07 25.80 8.03
N LYS A 90 -11.13 25.00 9.11
CA LYS A 90 -10.02 24.78 10.06
C LYS A 90 -9.06 23.67 9.64
N ARG A 91 -9.10 23.22 8.38
CA ARG A 91 -8.20 22.17 7.87
C ARG A 91 -6.73 22.58 7.87
N SER A 92 -6.43 23.86 7.68
CA SER A 92 -5.06 24.41 7.72
C SER A 92 -4.40 24.31 9.11
N GLU A 93 -5.19 24.22 10.17
CA GLU A 93 -4.73 24.10 11.56
C GLU A 93 -4.36 22.66 11.95
N ARG A 94 -4.57 21.70 11.03
CA ARG A 94 -4.49 20.27 11.29
C ARG A 94 -3.40 19.63 10.45
N THR A 95 -2.49 18.92 11.11
CA THR A 95 -1.38 18.24 10.42
C THR A 95 -1.23 16.81 10.94
N THR A 96 -0.65 15.96 10.09
CA THR A 96 -0.29 14.57 10.44
C THR A 96 1.22 14.40 10.62
N SER A 97 1.95 15.51 10.66
CA SER A 97 3.41 15.58 10.73
C SER A 97 3.89 16.73 11.59
N VAL A 98 4.93 16.49 12.37
CA VAL A 98 5.52 17.43 13.33
C VAL A 98 7.03 17.51 13.08
N LYS A 99 7.64 18.66 13.32
CA LYS A 99 9.10 18.80 13.26
C LYS A 99 9.77 17.97 14.35
N LEU A 100 10.91 17.36 14.02
CA LEU A 100 11.65 16.49 14.93
C LEU A 100 12.10 17.23 16.20
N GLU A 101 12.70 18.40 16.02
CA GLU A 101 13.20 19.24 17.13
C GLU A 101 12.08 19.67 18.07
N ASP A 102 10.99 20.21 17.53
CA ASP A 102 9.80 20.61 18.31
C ASP A 102 9.23 19.43 19.10
N LEU A 103 9.16 18.24 18.47
CA LEU A 103 8.62 17.05 19.10
C LEU A 103 9.53 16.55 20.24
N GLU A 104 10.85 16.63 20.07
CA GLU A 104 11.83 16.28 21.11
C GLU A 104 11.77 17.24 22.28
N GLN A 105 11.65 18.55 22.02
CA GLN A 105 11.48 19.56 23.06
C GLN A 105 10.18 19.34 23.86
N ARG A 106 9.05 19.11 23.19
CA ARG A 106 7.76 18.81 23.87
C ARG A 106 7.86 17.57 24.76
N ILE A 107 8.58 16.54 24.31
CA ILE A 107 8.81 15.32 25.09
C ILE A 107 9.66 15.61 26.33
N GLN A 108 10.66 16.47 26.22
CA GLN A 108 11.49 16.89 27.35
C GLN A 108 10.70 17.72 28.37
N GLU A 109 9.82 18.62 27.91
CA GLU A 109 9.04 19.51 28.78
C GLU A 109 7.86 18.81 29.46
N ARG A 110 7.08 18.02 28.71
CA ARG A 110 5.78 17.48 29.16
C ARG A 110 5.78 15.96 29.35
N GLY A 111 6.82 15.28 28.90
CA GLY A 111 6.95 13.84 28.95
C GLY A 111 6.29 13.11 27.76
N ALA A 112 6.91 12.01 27.33
CA ALA A 112 6.51 11.27 26.13
C ALA A 112 5.10 10.67 26.19
N ALA A 113 4.59 10.35 27.38
CA ALA A 113 3.24 9.78 27.53
C ALA A 113 2.16 10.82 27.22
N GLN A 114 2.35 12.05 27.71
CA GLN A 114 1.44 13.17 27.49
C GLN A 114 1.46 13.59 26.01
N VAL A 115 2.65 13.76 25.43
CA VAL A 115 2.80 14.11 24.00
C VAL A 115 2.21 13.03 23.09
N ALA A 116 2.38 11.76 23.41
CA ALA A 116 1.77 10.68 22.62
C ALA A 116 0.24 10.73 22.65
N LYS A 117 -0.35 11.05 23.81
CA LYS A 117 -1.80 11.22 23.97
C LYS A 117 -2.31 12.42 23.16
N GLU A 118 -1.62 13.56 23.21
CA GLU A 118 -1.94 14.76 22.43
C GLU A 118 -1.91 14.50 20.92
N LEU A 119 -1.01 13.62 20.46
CA LEU A 119 -0.88 13.25 19.04
C LEU A 119 -1.68 12.00 18.63
N GLU A 120 -2.57 11.52 19.51
CA GLU A 120 -3.43 10.35 19.30
C GLU A 120 -2.70 9.06 18.90
N VAL A 121 -1.47 8.86 19.41
CA VAL A 121 -0.68 7.66 19.17
C VAL A 121 -0.26 6.97 20.46
N SER A 122 0.06 5.68 20.37
CA SER A 122 0.73 5.01 21.48
C SER A 122 2.16 5.55 21.68
N ARG A 123 2.62 5.60 22.93
CA ARG A 123 4.00 5.96 23.28
C ARG A 123 5.04 5.18 22.48
N ALA A 124 4.82 3.87 22.28
CA ALA A 124 5.70 3.02 21.48
C ALA A 124 5.74 3.46 20.00
N THR A 125 4.60 3.86 19.44
CA THR A 125 4.51 4.36 18.07
C THR A 125 5.24 5.69 17.90
N LEU A 126 5.11 6.60 18.88
CA LEU A 126 5.83 7.88 18.91
C LEU A 126 7.34 7.67 18.82
N PHE A 127 7.92 6.84 19.71
CA PHE A 127 9.37 6.55 19.69
C PHE A 127 9.83 5.83 18.42
N ARG A 128 9.02 4.91 17.89
CA ARG A 128 9.33 4.26 16.62
C ARG A 128 9.43 5.26 15.46
N LYS A 129 8.52 6.24 15.41
CA LYS A 129 8.53 7.30 14.39
C LYS A 129 9.72 8.24 14.56
N LEU A 130 10.03 8.65 15.80
CA LEU A 130 11.22 9.45 16.12
C LEU A 130 12.51 8.75 15.67
N LYS A 131 12.70 7.48 16.06
CA LYS A 131 13.85 6.68 15.66
C LYS A 131 13.99 6.64 14.14
N LYS A 132 12.88 6.39 13.43
CA LYS A 132 12.86 6.34 11.97
C LYS A 132 13.20 7.70 11.33
N ALA A 133 12.74 8.81 11.90
CA ALA A 133 13.08 10.14 11.40
C ALA A 133 14.60 10.41 11.55
N ARG A 134 15.18 10.09 12.71
CA ARG A 134 16.63 10.21 12.96
C ARG A 134 17.46 9.35 12.01
N GLU A 135 17.11 8.07 11.84
CA GLU A 135 17.83 7.15 10.95
C GLU A 135 17.83 7.61 9.50
N ASN A 136 16.77 8.30 9.07
CA ASN A 136 16.65 8.81 7.72
C ASN A 136 17.17 10.26 7.56
N GLY A 137 17.69 10.88 8.63
CA GLY A 137 18.10 12.29 8.64
C GLY A 137 16.96 13.26 8.28
N SER A 138 15.72 12.93 8.66
CA SER A 138 14.55 13.72 8.33
C SER A 138 14.14 14.62 9.49
N ASP A 139 14.02 15.91 9.22
CA ASP A 139 13.54 16.90 10.19
C ASP A 139 12.03 16.82 10.46
N ILE A 140 11.31 15.93 9.77
CA ILE A 140 9.86 15.79 9.86
C ILE A 140 9.50 14.37 10.27
N VAL A 141 8.71 14.28 11.35
CA VAL A 141 8.19 13.02 11.86
C VAL A 141 6.78 12.81 11.30
N LYS A 142 6.55 11.64 10.67
CA LYS A 142 5.27 11.25 10.05
C LYS A 142 4.73 9.94 10.55
#